data_AF-A0A2E7VES0-F1
#
_entry.id   AF-A0A2E7VES0-F1
#
_cell.length_a   1.000
_cell.length_b   1.000
_cell.length_c   1.000
_cell.angle_alpha   90.00
_cell.angle_beta   90.00
_cell.angle_gamma   90.00
#
_symmetry.space_group_name_H-M   'P 1'
#
loop_
_entity.id
_entity.type
_entity.pdbx_description
1 polymer ?
#
loop_
_entity_poly.entity_id
_entity_poly.type
_entity_poly.pdbx_seq_one_letter_code
_entity_poly.pdbx_strand_id
1 'polypeptide(L)'
;MNSRSTWSWGLASVFLFFFTVNPAYADSELSTGNTAWILTATALVLFMTLPGLALFYGGLVRSRNVLSVLMHCFAIACLASVAWLIIVY
;
A
#
# COMPACT_ATOMS: atom_id res chain seq x y z
N MET A 1 -30.52 -20.03 -18.54
CA MET A 1 -29.66 -20.91 -17.70
C MET A 1 -28.19 -20.75 -18.12
N ASN A 2 -27.47 -19.69 -17.73
CA ASN A 2 -25.99 -19.66 -17.84
C ASN A 2 -25.29 -18.52 -17.06
N SER A 3 -25.68 -18.20 -15.81
CA SER A 3 -24.96 -17.18 -15.02
C SER A 3 -23.91 -17.77 -14.05
N ARG A 4 -23.83 -19.10 -13.92
CA ARG A 4 -22.89 -19.76 -12.99
C ARG A 4 -21.48 -19.92 -13.58
N SER A 5 -21.34 -19.97 -14.90
CA SER A 5 -20.05 -20.19 -15.57
C SER A 5 -19.16 -18.94 -15.49
N THR A 6 -19.68 -17.74 -15.74
CA THR A 6 -18.90 -16.49 -15.73
C THR A 6 -18.27 -16.18 -14.37
N TRP A 7 -18.91 -16.59 -13.26
CA TRP A 7 -18.34 -16.48 -11.92
C TRP A 7 -17.14 -17.41 -11.71
N SER A 8 -17.22 -18.66 -12.20
CA SER A 8 -16.10 -19.62 -12.12
C SER A 8 -14.89 -19.18 -12.91
N TRP A 9 -15.07 -18.58 -14.10
CA TRP A 9 -13.95 -18.02 -14.88
C TRP A 9 -13.36 -16.77 -14.22
N GLY A 10 -14.18 -15.93 -13.57
CA GLY A 10 -13.71 -14.80 -12.77
C GLY A 10 -12.83 -15.25 -11.60
N LEU A 11 -13.28 -16.21 -10.80
CA LEU A 11 -12.48 -16.76 -9.70
C LEU A 11 -11.22 -17.48 -10.19
N ALA A 12 -11.30 -18.24 -11.28
CA ALA A 12 -10.13 -18.88 -11.89
C ALA A 12 -9.11 -17.86 -12.39
N SER A 13 -9.56 -16.73 -12.96
CA SER A 13 -8.66 -15.66 -13.43
C SER A 13 -7.96 -14.93 -12.29
N VAL A 14 -8.65 -14.68 -11.17
CA VAL A 14 -8.05 -14.13 -9.95
C VAL A 14 -7.06 -15.13 -9.35
N PHE A 15 -7.42 -16.41 -9.29
CA PHE A 15 -6.55 -17.47 -8.77
C PHE A 15 -5.28 -17.63 -9.61
N LEU A 16 -5.39 -17.62 -10.94
CA LEU A 16 -4.25 -17.65 -11.86
C LEU A 16 -3.40 -16.39 -11.75
N PHE A 17 -4.01 -15.20 -11.60
CA PHE A 17 -3.27 -13.96 -11.37
C PHE A 17 -2.38 -14.06 -10.13
N PHE A 18 -2.91 -14.51 -8.98
CA PHE A 18 -2.11 -14.72 -7.77
C PHE A 18 -1.10 -15.87 -7.89
N PHE A 19 -1.39 -16.92 -8.66
CA PHE A 19 -0.47 -18.05 -8.87
C PHE A 19 0.71 -17.71 -9.79
N THR A 20 0.53 -16.77 -10.74
CA THR A 20 1.59 -16.34 -11.67
C THR A 20 2.49 -15.23 -11.14
N VAL A 21 2.14 -14.59 -10.02
CA VAL A 21 3.02 -13.65 -9.32
C VAL A 21 4.14 -14.45 -8.65
N ASN A 22 5.18 -14.74 -9.43
CA ASN A 22 6.37 -15.45 -8.97
C ASN A 22 7.44 -14.41 -8.58
N PRO A 23 7.90 -14.34 -7.32
CA PRO A 23 8.90 -13.37 -6.86
C PRO A 23 10.35 -13.71 -7.31
N ALA A 24 10.55 -14.27 -8.50
CA ALA A 24 11.83 -14.88 -8.92
C ALA A 24 12.71 -14.01 -9.83
N TYR A 25 12.90 -12.73 -9.49
CA TYR A 25 14.00 -11.93 -10.07
C TYR A 25 14.67 -11.07 -9.00
N ALA A 26 15.17 -11.70 -7.95
CA ALA A 26 16.16 -11.06 -7.09
C ALA A 26 17.53 -11.27 -7.74
N ASP A 27 18.07 -10.20 -8.33
CA ASP A 27 19.47 -10.16 -8.75
C ASP A 27 20.34 -10.40 -7.51
N SER A 28 21.27 -11.36 -7.55
CA SER A 28 22.06 -11.77 -6.36
C SER A 28 23.06 -10.70 -5.93
N GLU A 29 23.34 -9.73 -6.80
CA GLU A 29 24.26 -8.63 -6.54
C GLU A 29 23.49 -7.39 -6.08
N LEU A 30 23.83 -6.86 -4.90
CA LEU A 30 23.22 -5.65 -4.37
C LEU A 30 23.72 -4.42 -5.15
N SER A 31 23.00 -4.04 -6.19
CA SER A 31 23.21 -2.77 -6.89
C SER A 31 22.79 -1.60 -6.01
N THR A 32 23.74 -0.69 -5.74
CA THR A 32 23.51 0.55 -4.98
C THR A 32 22.48 1.45 -5.65
N GLY A 33 22.45 1.49 -6.98
CA GLY A 33 21.46 2.26 -7.76
C GLY A 33 20.04 1.71 -7.59
N ASN A 34 19.86 0.39 -7.67
CA ASN A 34 18.56 -0.25 -7.47
C ASN A 34 18.05 -0.05 -6.05
N THR A 35 18.96 -0.14 -5.06
CA THR A 35 18.63 0.09 -3.65
C THR A 35 18.20 1.53 -3.40
N ALA A 36 18.96 2.51 -3.91
CA ALA A 36 18.60 3.92 -3.80
C ALA A 36 17.24 4.22 -4.45
N TRP A 37 16.97 3.60 -5.61
CA TRP A 37 15.68 3.76 -6.29
C TRP A 37 14.52 3.17 -5.49
N ILE A 38 14.65 1.94 -4.98
CA ILE A 38 13.61 1.30 -4.15
C ILE A 38 13.36 2.11 -2.87
N LEU A 39 14.41 2.56 -2.19
CA LEU A 39 14.25 3.41 -0.99
C LEU A 39 13.52 4.72 -1.30
N THR A 40 13.87 5.36 -2.43
CA THR A 40 13.20 6.59 -2.89
C THR A 40 11.74 6.33 -3.23
N ALA A 41 11.44 5.26 -3.99
CA ALA A 41 10.08 4.87 -4.33
C ALA A 41 9.25 4.57 -3.07
N THR A 42 9.83 3.87 -2.09
CA THR A 42 9.16 3.57 -0.82
C THR A 42 8.85 4.85 -0.03
N ALA A 43 9.79 5.81 -0.01
CA ALA A 43 9.57 7.11 0.60
C ALA A 43 8.44 7.90 -0.10
N LEU A 44 8.36 7.85 -1.43
CA LEU A 44 7.27 8.47 -2.20
C LEU A 44 5.90 7.86 -1.87
N VAL A 45 5.83 6.53 -1.69
CA VAL A 45 4.59 5.84 -1.27
C VAL A 45 4.18 6.26 0.15
N LEU A 46 5.14 6.34 1.07
CA LEU A 46 4.87 6.87 2.42
C LEU A 46 4.38 8.32 2.37
N PHE A 47 4.90 9.13 1.45
CA PHE A 47 4.48 10.52 1.28
C PHE A 47 3.01 10.69 0.84
N MET A 48 2.42 9.67 0.18
CA MET A 48 0.99 9.67 -0.15
C MET A 48 0.12 9.61 1.11
N THR A 49 0.58 8.89 2.15
CA THR A 49 -0.16 8.74 3.41
C THR A 49 0.12 9.86 4.40
N LEU A 50 1.37 10.34 4.47
CA LEU A 50 1.82 11.45 5.31
C LEU A 50 2.50 12.51 4.43
N PRO A 51 1.97 13.73 4.17
CA PRO A 51 0.76 14.42 4.62
C PRO A 51 -0.36 14.45 3.55
N GLY A 52 -0.24 13.68 2.47
CA GLY A 52 -1.12 13.74 1.30
C GLY A 52 -2.61 13.54 1.62
N LEU A 53 -2.97 12.42 2.25
CA LEU A 53 -4.35 12.17 2.69
C LEU A 53 -4.77 13.14 3.80
N ALA A 54 -3.87 13.44 4.74
CA ALA A 54 -4.19 14.24 5.91
C ALA A 54 -4.51 15.71 5.56
N LEU A 55 -3.82 16.29 4.57
CA LEU A 55 -4.11 17.61 4.03
C LEU A 55 -5.35 17.62 3.14
N PHE A 56 -5.57 16.57 2.35
CA PHE A 56 -6.75 16.46 1.48
C PHE A 56 -8.04 16.32 2.30
N TYR A 57 -8.05 15.41 3.28
CA TYR A 57 -9.18 15.22 4.20
C TYR A 57 -9.29 16.34 5.24
N GLY A 58 -8.16 16.92 5.65
CA GLY A 58 -8.13 18.10 6.51
C GLY A 58 -8.75 19.33 5.84
N GLY A 59 -8.49 19.56 4.55
CA GLY A 59 -9.04 20.68 3.78
C GLY A 59 -10.56 20.63 3.57
N LEU A 60 -11.16 19.43 3.64
CA LEU A 60 -12.62 19.23 3.57
C LEU A 60 -13.31 19.31 4.94
N VAL A 61 -12.53 19.37 6.03
CA VAL A 61 -13.01 19.44 7.41
C VAL A 61 -12.86 20.86 7.96
N ARG A 62 -13.76 21.23 8.88
CA ARG A 62 -13.70 22.52 9.57
C ARG A 62 -12.32 22.70 10.23
N SER A 63 -11.67 23.84 9.97
CA SER A 63 -10.29 24.17 10.40
C SER A 63 -9.96 23.78 11.86
N ARG A 64 -10.94 23.90 12.78
CA ARG A 64 -10.85 23.46 14.19
C ARG A 64 -10.41 22.00 14.38
N ASN A 65 -10.76 21.10 13.48
CA ASN A 65 -10.56 19.66 13.62
C ASN A 65 -9.38 19.13 12.79
N VAL A 66 -8.73 19.98 11.99
CA VAL A 66 -7.60 19.58 11.12
C VAL A 66 -6.45 19.00 11.94
N LEU A 67 -6.13 19.61 13.08
CA LEU A 67 -5.06 19.12 13.95
C LEU A 67 -5.33 17.68 14.47
N SER A 68 -6.60 17.34 14.72
CA SER A 68 -6.99 15.99 15.13
C SER A 68 -6.88 14.98 13.99
N VAL A 69 -7.23 15.38 12.76
CA VAL A 69 -7.11 14.54 11.56
C VAL A 69 -5.64 14.22 11.26
N LEU A 70 -4.74 15.20 11.40
CA LEU A 70 -3.30 14.99 11.25
C LEU A 70 -2.76 13.98 12.26
N MET A 71 -3.12 14.10 13.53
CA MET A 71 -2.69 13.18 14.59
C MET A 71 -3.24 11.75 14.38
N HIS A 72 -4.48 11.61 13.91
CA HIS A 72 -5.03 10.29 13.55
C HIS A 72 -4.30 9.65 12.36
N CYS A 73 -3.99 10.41 11.30
CA CYS A 73 -3.21 9.90 10.17
C CYS A 73 -1.81 9.43 10.61
N PHE A 74 -1.15 10.20 11.49
CA PHE A 74 0.14 9.81 12.05
C PHE A 74 0.06 8.52 12.89
N ALA A 75 -0.94 8.43 13.78
CA ALA A 75 -1.15 7.25 14.61
C ALA A 75 -1.43 5.99 13.78
N ILE A 76 -2.26 6.09 12.74
CA ILE A 76 -2.57 4.96 11.85
C ILE A 76 -1.34 4.57 11.02
N ALA A 77 -0.56 5.52 10.52
CA ALA A 77 0.66 5.22 9.78
C ALA A 77 1.68 4.45 10.65
N CYS A 78 1.90 4.89 11.90
CA CYS A 78 2.74 4.16 12.86
C CYS A 78 2.18 2.77 13.17
N LEU A 79 0.88 2.66 13.47
CA LEU A 79 0.23 1.39 13.77
C LEU A 79 0.34 0.41 12.60
N ALA A 80 0.06 0.87 11.38
CA ALA A 80 0.16 0.07 10.17
C ALA A 80 1.60 -0.39 9.91
N SER A 81 2.58 0.49 10.12
CA SER A 81 4.01 0.14 9.97
C SER A 81 4.43 -0.95 10.96
N VAL A 82 4.00 -0.86 12.21
CA VAL A 82 4.28 -1.86 13.24
C VAL A 82 3.53 -3.17 12.98
N ALA A 83 2.23 -3.10 12.65
CA ALA A 83 1.43 -4.27 12.34
C ALA A 83 1.96 -5.02 11.11
N TRP A 84 2.44 -4.29 10.10
CA TRP A 84 3.08 -4.86 8.92
C TRP A 84 4.32 -5.70 9.29
N LEU A 85 5.17 -5.18 10.17
CA LEU A 85 6.38 -5.88 10.64
C LEU A 85 6.10 -7.10 11.52
N ILE A 86 4.95 -7.16 12.21
CA ILE A 86 4.64 -8.22 13.18
C ILE A 86 3.76 -9.32 12.57
N ILE A 87 2.82 -8.96 11.68
CA ILE A 87 1.76 -9.87 11.20
C ILE A 87 1.97 -10.28 9.74
N VAL A 88 2.43 -9.36 8.89
CA VAL A 88 2.43 -9.55 7.43
C VAL A 88 3.77 -10.05 6.90
N TYR A 89 4.86 -9.44 7.34
CA TYR A 89 6.23 -9.88 7.06
C TYR A 89 6.61 -11.07 7.95
#